data_AF-A0A061M4W6-F1
#
_entry.id   AF-A0A061M4W6-F1
#
_cell.length_a   1.000
_cell.length_b   1.000
_cell.length_c   1.000
_cell.angle_alpha   90.00
_cell.angle_beta   90.00
_cell.angle_gamma   90.00
#
_symmetry.space_group_name_H-M   'P 1'
#
loop_
_entity.id
_entity.type
_entity.pdbx_description
1 polymer ?
#
loop_
_entity_poly.entity_id
_entity_poly.type
_entity_poly.pdbx_seq_one_letter_code
_entity_poly.pdbx_strand_id
1 'polypeptide(L)'
;MMQADAYAGFGRLYEANRKGGPIIEAACWAHGRRKFFDLARLTKAPIAVEAVKRIDVLFAIEREINGLAPQERLRVRQERSRPLIVELESWLREQRVKLSRNNDTTKAINYCLSRWDAFSRFLDDGRLCMSNNAAERELRAVAVGRRNWTFAGSDEGGRRASAIYTLIATAKLNDIDPQAWLADVLARLPDHPAKRIDELMPWNWRPQNVAHAA
;
A
#
# COMPACT_ATOMS: atom_id res chain seq x y z
N MET A 1 -0.05 -0.62 -12.89
CA MET A 1 -1.08 -0.85 -11.84
C MET A 1 -0.60 -0.18 -10.56
N MET A 2 -1.50 0.35 -9.74
CA MET A 2 -1.16 0.96 -8.45
C MET A 2 -2.14 0.48 -7.40
N GLN A 3 -1.61 0.00 -6.27
CA GLN A 3 -2.42 -0.34 -5.11
C GLN A 3 -2.42 0.80 -4.10
N ALA A 4 -3.60 1.29 -3.73
CA ALA A 4 -3.73 2.42 -2.82
C ALA A 4 -5.02 2.32 -2.00
N ASP A 5 -5.14 3.21 -1.03
CA ASP A 5 -6.45 3.58 -0.51
C ASP A 5 -7.20 4.41 -1.57
N ALA A 6 -8.51 4.53 -1.42
CA ALA A 6 -9.32 5.33 -2.34
C ALA A 6 -9.22 6.84 -2.06
N TYR A 7 -8.01 7.35 -1.77
CA TYR A 7 -7.78 8.77 -1.61
C TYR A 7 -8.05 9.49 -2.93
N ALA A 8 -8.94 10.50 -2.88
CA ALA A 8 -9.42 11.18 -4.08
C ALA A 8 -8.30 11.85 -4.90
N GLY A 9 -7.17 12.19 -4.26
CA GLY A 9 -6.01 12.77 -4.94
C GLY A 9 -5.37 11.84 -5.99
N PHE A 10 -5.60 10.52 -5.90
CA PHE A 10 -5.11 9.56 -6.89
C PHE A 10 -6.02 9.44 -8.13
N GLY A 11 -7.22 10.01 -8.14
CA GLY A 11 -8.18 9.82 -9.24
C GLY A 11 -7.62 10.12 -10.62
N ARG A 12 -6.85 11.23 -10.76
CA ARG A 12 -6.19 11.61 -12.02
C ARG A 12 -5.15 10.60 -12.51
N LEU A 13 -4.62 9.75 -11.61
CA LEU A 13 -3.68 8.71 -12.00
C LEU A 13 -4.37 7.57 -12.77
N TYR A 14 -5.66 7.35 -12.54
CA TYR A 14 -6.41 6.23 -13.11
C TYR A 14 -7.17 6.61 -14.40
N GLU A 15 -7.08 7.86 -14.84
CA GLU A 15 -7.72 8.32 -16.06
C GLU A 15 -7.11 7.64 -17.30
N ALA A 16 -7.98 7.18 -18.22
CA ALA A 16 -7.55 6.45 -19.41
C ALA A 16 -6.65 7.27 -20.35
N ASN A 17 -6.79 8.61 -20.33
CA ASN A 17 -6.02 9.56 -21.13
C ASN A 17 -4.76 10.08 -20.40
N ARG A 18 -4.35 9.47 -19.28
CA ARG A 18 -3.13 9.86 -18.55
C ARG A 18 -1.90 9.79 -19.46
N LYS A 19 -1.12 10.87 -19.47
CA LYS A 19 0.20 10.93 -20.11
C LYS A 19 1.15 9.92 -19.44
N GLY A 20 1.72 9.00 -20.22
CA GLY A 20 2.52 7.87 -19.72
C GLY A 20 1.74 6.55 -19.56
N GLY A 21 0.51 6.50 -20.06
CA GLY A 21 -0.31 5.29 -20.12
C GLY A 21 -1.21 5.08 -18.91
N PRO A 22 -2.20 4.18 -19.02
CA PRO A 22 -3.19 3.94 -17.99
C PRO A 22 -2.55 3.29 -16.75
N ILE A 23 -2.83 3.83 -15.57
CA ILE A 23 -2.59 3.13 -14.31
C ILE A 23 -3.90 2.50 -13.89
N ILE A 24 -3.88 1.18 -13.74
CA ILE A 24 -5.05 0.45 -13.25
C ILE A 24 -5.03 0.44 -11.73
N GLU A 25 -6.17 0.78 -11.11
CA GLU A 25 -6.36 0.79 -9.66
C GLU A 25 -6.48 -0.64 -9.10
N ALA A 26 -5.84 -0.89 -7.96
CA ALA A 26 -6.12 -2.01 -7.07
C ALA A 26 -6.46 -1.44 -5.69
N ALA A 27 -7.67 -1.69 -5.20
CA ALA A 27 -8.13 -1.10 -3.94
C ALA A 27 -7.62 -1.87 -2.73
N CYS A 28 -7.34 -1.15 -1.63
CA CYS A 28 -6.93 -1.77 -0.38
C CYS A 28 -8.14 -2.23 0.47
N TRP A 29 -8.28 -3.54 0.67
CA TRP A 29 -9.33 -4.09 1.53
C TRP A 29 -9.22 -3.71 3.00
N ALA A 30 -8.04 -3.34 3.51
CA ALA A 30 -7.92 -2.87 4.89
C ALA A 30 -8.71 -1.56 5.10
N HIS A 31 -8.76 -0.69 4.09
CA HIS A 31 -9.56 0.54 4.11
C HIS A 31 -11.05 0.28 3.94
N GLY A 32 -11.42 -0.64 3.04
CA GLY A 32 -12.81 -1.10 2.91
C GLY A 32 -13.34 -1.68 4.23
N ARG A 33 -12.57 -2.61 4.82
CA ARG A 33 -12.87 -3.23 6.12
C ARG A 33 -12.98 -2.23 7.26
N ARG A 34 -12.06 -1.26 7.36
CA ARG A 34 -12.03 -0.27 8.45
C ARG A 34 -13.35 0.48 8.58
N LYS A 35 -13.98 0.85 7.46
CA LYS A 35 -15.27 1.54 7.45
C LYS A 35 -16.39 0.73 8.11
N PHE A 36 -16.44 -0.58 7.87
CA PHE A 36 -17.39 -1.45 8.56
C PHE A 36 -16.98 -1.67 10.02
N PHE A 37 -15.69 -1.86 10.29
CA PHE A 37 -15.19 -2.06 11.64
C PHE A 37 -15.52 -0.90 12.58
N ASP A 38 -15.34 0.34 12.13
CA ASP A 38 -15.67 1.53 12.92
C ASP A 38 -17.16 1.57 13.29
N LEU A 39 -18.04 1.22 12.35
CA LEU A 39 -19.49 1.13 12.60
C LEU A 39 -19.84 -0.04 13.54
N ALA A 40 -19.24 -1.21 13.33
CA ALA A 40 -19.42 -2.36 14.20
C ALA A 40 -19.01 -2.06 15.65
N ARG A 41 -17.93 -1.29 15.84
CA ARG A 41 -17.43 -0.89 17.16
C ARG A 41 -18.28 0.21 17.82
N LEU A 42 -18.67 1.23 17.05
CA LEU A 42 -19.34 2.42 17.59
C LEU A 42 -20.85 2.24 17.77
N THR A 43 -21.52 1.66 16.77
CA THR A 43 -23.00 1.57 16.73
C THR A 43 -23.51 0.14 16.83
N LYS A 44 -22.63 -0.86 16.87
CA LYS A 44 -22.98 -2.29 16.86
C LYS A 44 -23.90 -2.67 15.70
N ALA A 45 -23.78 -1.97 14.57
CA ALA A 45 -24.59 -2.22 13.39
C ALA A 45 -24.43 -3.69 12.91
N PRO A 46 -25.49 -4.52 12.92
CA PRO A 46 -25.37 -5.95 12.62
C PRO A 46 -24.80 -6.25 11.23
N ILE A 47 -25.20 -5.46 10.23
CA ILE A 47 -24.66 -5.55 8.86
C ILE A 47 -23.16 -5.25 8.85
N ALA A 48 -22.70 -4.26 9.60
CA ALA A 48 -21.28 -3.93 9.65
C ALA A 48 -20.45 -5.04 10.32
N VAL A 49 -20.98 -5.64 11.40
CA VAL A 49 -20.35 -6.79 12.07
C VAL A 49 -20.21 -7.97 11.10
N GLU A 50 -21.27 -8.28 10.35
CA GLU A 50 -21.27 -9.38 9.39
C GLU A 50 -20.31 -9.12 8.22
N ALA A 51 -20.28 -7.89 7.69
CA ALA A 51 -19.33 -7.49 6.66
C ALA A 51 -17.87 -7.70 7.12
N VAL A 52 -17.54 -7.32 8.35
CA VAL A 52 -16.20 -7.53 8.93
C VAL A 52 -15.87 -9.01 9.01
N LYS A 53 -16.80 -9.86 9.49
CA LYS A 53 -16.59 -11.31 9.56
C LYS A 53 -16.29 -11.93 8.20
N ARG A 54 -17.09 -11.59 7.17
CA ARG A 54 -16.89 -12.07 5.80
C ARG A 54 -15.53 -11.65 5.24
N ILE A 55 -15.13 -10.39 5.47
CA ILE A 55 -13.83 -9.88 5.04
C ILE A 55 -12.67 -10.51 5.84
N ASP A 56 -12.87 -10.86 7.11
CA ASP A 56 -11.85 -11.51 7.95
C ASP A 56 -11.51 -12.92 7.46
N VAL A 57 -12.48 -13.66 6.90
CA VAL A 57 -12.22 -14.95 6.24
C VAL A 57 -11.27 -14.78 5.05
N LEU A 58 -11.47 -13.75 4.23
CA LEU A 58 -10.57 -13.44 3.10
C LEU A 58 -9.15 -13.09 3.59
N PHE A 59 -9.03 -12.29 4.65
CA PHE A 59 -7.72 -11.99 5.25
C PHE A 59 -7.06 -13.21 5.91
N ALA A 60 -7.83 -14.21 6.36
CA ALA A 60 -7.27 -15.46 6.86
C ALA A 60 -6.65 -16.27 5.72
N ILE A 61 -7.32 -16.40 4.58
CA ILE A 61 -6.77 -17.04 3.37
C ILE A 61 -5.49 -16.33 2.94
N GLU A 62 -5.49 -14.99 2.86
CA GLU A 62 -4.32 -14.21 2.45
C GLU A 62 -3.12 -14.37 3.40
N ARG A 63 -3.36 -14.62 4.70
CA ARG A 63 -2.29 -14.89 5.66
C ARG A 63 -1.61 -16.24 5.39
N GLU A 64 -2.37 -17.25 4.99
CA GLU A 64 -1.83 -18.58 4.67
C GLU A 64 -0.96 -18.58 3.40
N ILE A 65 -1.32 -17.75 2.41
CA ILE A 65 -0.62 -17.71 1.12
C ILE A 65 0.42 -16.58 1.00
N ASN A 66 0.65 -15.83 2.08
CA ASN A 66 1.63 -14.76 2.08
C ASN A 66 3.05 -15.35 1.93
N GLY A 67 3.86 -14.77 1.04
CA GLY A 67 5.21 -15.25 0.72
C GLY A 67 5.27 -16.39 -0.31
N LEU A 68 4.12 -16.96 -0.71
CA LEU A 68 4.08 -17.94 -1.81
C LEU A 68 4.29 -17.26 -3.18
N ALA A 69 4.68 -18.06 -4.17
CA ALA A 69 4.83 -17.62 -5.55
C ALA A 69 3.49 -17.07 -6.10
N PRO A 70 3.52 -16.08 -7.01
CA PRO A 70 2.31 -15.49 -7.58
C PRO A 70 1.31 -16.51 -8.16
N GLN A 71 1.80 -17.57 -8.80
CA GLN A 71 0.95 -18.61 -9.39
C GLN A 71 0.17 -19.39 -8.33
N GLU A 72 0.82 -19.76 -7.22
CA GLU A 72 0.15 -20.46 -6.11
C GLU A 72 -0.86 -19.57 -5.41
N ARG A 73 -0.53 -18.28 -5.20
CA ARG A 73 -1.48 -17.30 -4.67
C ARG A 73 -2.72 -17.19 -5.55
N LEU A 74 -2.52 -17.12 -6.87
CA LEU A 74 -3.61 -17.04 -7.83
C LEU A 74 -4.50 -18.29 -7.77
N ARG A 75 -3.91 -19.49 -7.78
CA ARG A 75 -4.64 -20.76 -7.69
C ARG A 75 -5.53 -20.80 -6.45
N VAL A 76 -4.96 -20.53 -5.27
CA VAL A 76 -5.71 -20.51 -4.00
C VAL A 76 -6.82 -19.47 -4.02
N ARG A 77 -6.56 -18.28 -4.57
CA ARG A 77 -7.60 -17.22 -4.67
C ARG A 77 -8.75 -17.64 -5.57
N GLN A 78 -8.49 -18.32 -6.68
CA GLN A 78 -9.54 -18.79 -7.57
C GLN A 78 -10.40 -19.87 -6.90
N GLU A 79 -9.77 -20.80 -6.18
CA GLU A 79 -10.46 -21.90 -5.48
C GLU A 79 -11.24 -21.42 -4.23
N ARG A 80 -10.63 -20.55 -3.41
CA ARG A 80 -11.14 -20.21 -2.06
C ARG A 80 -11.67 -18.78 -1.95
N SER A 81 -10.98 -17.79 -2.50
CA SER A 81 -11.34 -16.38 -2.29
C SER A 81 -12.41 -15.88 -3.27
N ARG A 82 -12.39 -16.31 -4.53
CA ARG A 82 -13.35 -15.89 -5.56
C ARG A 82 -14.81 -16.18 -5.18
N PRO A 83 -15.20 -17.40 -4.75
CA PRO A 83 -16.59 -17.65 -4.35
C PRO A 83 -17.03 -16.74 -3.20
N LEU A 84 -16.16 -16.49 -2.21
CA LEU A 84 -16.44 -15.61 -1.07
C LEU A 84 -16.59 -14.14 -1.48
N ILE A 85 -15.80 -13.66 -2.44
CA ILE A 85 -15.93 -12.31 -3.00
C ILE A 85 -17.25 -12.16 -3.74
N VAL A 86 -17.64 -13.13 -4.57
CA VAL A 86 -18.93 -13.11 -5.28
C VAL A 86 -20.10 -13.09 -4.31
N GLU A 87 -20.06 -13.94 -3.28
CA GLU A 87 -21.08 -13.97 -2.24
C GLU A 87 -21.13 -12.64 -1.46
N LEU A 88 -19.98 -12.08 -1.09
CA LEU A 88 -19.89 -10.80 -0.41
C LEU A 88 -20.48 -9.66 -1.26
N GLU A 89 -20.21 -9.62 -2.56
CA GLU A 89 -20.77 -8.62 -3.46
C GLU A 89 -22.30 -8.69 -3.48
N SER A 90 -22.84 -9.88 -3.71
CA SER A 90 -24.28 -10.11 -3.78
C SER A 90 -24.95 -9.71 -2.48
N TRP A 91 -24.38 -10.17 -1.36
CA TRP A 91 -24.89 -9.86 -0.04
C TRP A 91 -24.84 -8.35 0.26
N LEU A 92 -23.75 -7.64 -0.09
CA LEU A 92 -23.66 -6.19 0.09
C LEU A 92 -24.71 -5.44 -0.73
N ARG A 93 -24.97 -5.87 -1.98
CA ARG A 93 -26.02 -5.30 -2.84
C ARG A 93 -27.41 -5.50 -2.23
N GLU A 94 -27.70 -6.69 -1.71
CA GLU A 94 -28.97 -6.97 -1.01
C GLU A 94 -29.16 -6.11 0.24
N GLN A 95 -28.13 -5.99 1.08
CA GLN A 95 -28.20 -5.15 2.28
C GLN A 95 -28.36 -3.67 1.91
N ARG A 96 -27.75 -3.22 0.82
CA ARG A 96 -27.82 -1.82 0.39
C ARG A 96 -29.24 -1.36 0.10
N VAL A 97 -30.08 -2.23 -0.48
CA VAL A 97 -31.49 -1.92 -0.81
C VAL A 97 -32.35 -1.73 0.44
N LYS A 98 -32.00 -2.40 1.54
CA LYS A 98 -32.73 -2.34 2.82
C LYS A 98 -32.41 -1.09 3.65
N LEU A 99 -31.43 -0.29 3.23
CA LEU A 99 -30.90 0.83 4.02
C LEU A 99 -31.17 2.17 3.34
N SER A 100 -31.51 3.18 4.15
CA SER A 100 -31.67 4.55 3.67
C SER A 100 -30.36 5.10 3.10
N ARG A 101 -30.48 6.07 2.18
CA ARG A 101 -29.32 6.70 1.51
C ARG A 101 -28.36 7.38 2.49
N ASN A 102 -28.87 7.93 3.59
CA ASN A 102 -28.08 8.70 4.56
C ASN A 102 -27.46 7.84 5.68
N ASN A 103 -27.78 6.55 5.74
CA ASN A 103 -27.23 5.63 6.74
C ASN A 103 -25.70 5.47 6.55
N ASP A 104 -24.92 5.43 7.63
CA ASP A 104 -23.46 5.29 7.52
C ASP A 104 -23.03 3.91 7.01
N THR A 105 -23.79 2.85 7.32
CA THR A 105 -23.59 1.52 6.73
C THR A 105 -23.79 1.56 5.23
N THR A 106 -24.79 2.30 4.74
CA THR A 106 -24.97 2.57 3.31
C THR A 106 -23.73 3.21 2.69
N LYS A 107 -23.13 4.20 3.35
CA LYS A 107 -21.90 4.85 2.86
C LYS A 107 -20.73 3.86 2.80
N ALA A 108 -20.58 3.00 3.80
CA ALA A 108 -19.55 1.96 3.83
C ALA A 108 -19.74 0.90 2.71
N ILE A 109 -20.98 0.47 2.47
CA ILE A 109 -21.31 -0.44 1.35
C ILE A 109 -20.98 0.22 0.01
N ASN A 110 -21.46 1.44 -0.22
CA ASN A 110 -21.22 2.16 -1.47
C ASN A 110 -19.74 2.39 -1.73
N TYR A 111 -18.93 2.61 -0.68
CA TYR A 111 -17.49 2.77 -0.83
C TYR A 111 -16.82 1.56 -1.48
N CYS A 112 -17.28 0.35 -1.15
CA CYS A 112 -16.78 -0.89 -1.75
C CYS A 112 -17.40 -1.10 -3.14
N LEU A 113 -18.73 -1.02 -3.26
CA LEU A 113 -19.44 -1.31 -4.51
C LEU A 113 -19.11 -0.34 -5.64
N SER A 114 -18.81 0.94 -5.35
CA SER A 114 -18.45 1.90 -6.39
C SER A 114 -17.08 1.67 -7.01
N ARG A 115 -16.27 0.76 -6.45
CA ARG A 115 -14.93 0.40 -6.93
C ARG A 115 -14.72 -1.11 -6.88
N TRP A 116 -15.79 -1.88 -7.07
CA TRP A 116 -15.75 -3.31 -6.83
C TRP A 116 -14.69 -4.02 -7.69
N ASP A 117 -14.55 -3.62 -8.95
CA ASP A 117 -13.50 -4.12 -9.86
C ASP A 117 -12.09 -3.88 -9.32
N ALA A 118 -11.84 -2.75 -8.68
CA ALA A 118 -10.54 -2.47 -8.05
C ALA A 118 -10.33 -3.33 -6.79
N PHE A 119 -11.38 -3.60 -6.02
CA PHE A 119 -11.35 -4.48 -4.85
C PHE A 119 -11.19 -5.96 -5.23
N SER A 120 -11.78 -6.41 -6.33
CA SER A 120 -11.73 -7.81 -6.77
C SER A 120 -10.46 -8.15 -7.57
N ARG A 121 -9.74 -7.13 -8.06
CA ARG A 121 -8.57 -7.30 -8.94
C ARG A 121 -7.45 -8.21 -8.42
N PHE A 122 -7.28 -8.31 -7.10
CA PHE A 122 -6.30 -9.22 -6.50
C PHE A 122 -6.58 -10.70 -6.82
N LEU A 123 -7.82 -11.05 -7.17
CA LEU A 123 -8.21 -12.39 -7.60
C LEU A 123 -7.63 -12.76 -8.96
N ASP A 124 -7.27 -11.79 -9.81
CA ASP A 124 -6.83 -12.02 -11.18
C ASP A 124 -5.30 -11.94 -11.34
N ASP A 125 -4.59 -11.42 -10.34
CA ASP A 125 -3.13 -11.26 -10.37
C ASP A 125 -2.51 -11.60 -9.01
N GLY A 126 -1.82 -12.74 -8.97
CA GLY A 126 -1.16 -13.25 -7.77
C GLY A 126 0.02 -12.41 -7.27
N ARG A 127 0.47 -11.39 -8.02
CA ARG A 127 1.47 -10.43 -7.55
C ARG A 127 0.86 -9.38 -6.61
N LEU A 128 -0.44 -9.12 -6.76
CA LEU A 128 -1.14 -8.12 -5.95
C LEU A 128 -1.37 -8.62 -4.54
N CYS A 129 -1.20 -7.74 -3.56
CA CYS A 129 -1.64 -7.96 -2.19
C CYS A 129 -3.12 -7.58 -2.06
N MET A 130 -3.83 -8.14 -1.08
CA MET A 130 -5.19 -7.72 -0.76
C MET A 130 -5.22 -6.35 -0.02
N SER A 131 -4.10 -5.94 0.61
CA SER A 131 -3.93 -4.64 1.24
C SER A 131 -2.59 -3.99 0.91
N ASN A 132 -2.54 -2.66 0.99
CA ASN A 132 -1.32 -1.84 0.87
C ASN A 132 -0.62 -1.60 2.23
N ASN A 133 -0.99 -2.34 3.29
CA ASN A 133 -0.53 -2.08 4.66
C ASN A 133 1.01 -2.08 4.79
N ALA A 134 1.71 -2.88 3.99
CA ALA A 134 3.18 -2.88 3.96
C ALA A 134 3.71 -1.50 3.53
N ALA A 135 3.21 -0.95 2.43
CA ALA A 135 3.59 0.38 1.95
C ALA A 135 3.24 1.48 2.98
N GLU A 136 2.07 1.40 3.60
CA GLU A 136 1.66 2.37 4.63
C GLU A 136 2.54 2.31 5.89
N ARG A 137 2.98 1.11 6.26
CA ARG A 137 3.91 0.93 7.39
C ARG A 137 5.26 1.56 7.09
N GLU A 138 5.79 1.40 5.87
CA GLU A 138 7.05 2.05 5.46
C GLU A 138 6.93 3.58 5.48
N LEU A 139 5.77 4.13 5.09
CA LEU A 139 5.53 5.57 5.11
C LEU A 139 5.22 6.13 6.50
N ARG A 140 5.07 5.30 7.53
CA ARG A 140 4.73 5.73 8.90
C ARG A 140 5.77 6.71 9.46
N ALA A 141 7.05 6.50 9.18
CA ALA A 141 8.12 7.39 9.63
C ALA A 141 7.92 8.82 9.08
N VAL A 142 7.53 8.95 7.81
CA VAL A 142 7.24 10.24 7.17
C VAL A 142 6.01 10.89 7.80
N ALA A 143 4.95 10.12 8.04
CA ALA A 143 3.72 10.62 8.65
C ALA A 143 3.95 11.14 10.09
N VAL A 144 4.72 10.42 10.90
CA VAL A 144 5.12 10.85 12.25
C VAL A 144 6.03 12.06 12.19
N GLY A 145 7.02 12.05 11.30
CA GLY A 145 7.94 13.17 11.09
C GLY A 145 7.21 14.47 10.74
N ARG A 146 6.29 14.43 9.76
CA ARG A 146 5.48 15.58 9.36
C ARG A 146 4.72 16.21 10.54
N ARG A 147 4.25 15.40 11.49
CA ARG A 147 3.56 15.92 12.69
C ARG A 147 4.52 16.66 13.63
N ASN A 148 5.79 16.27 13.66
CA ASN A 148 6.81 16.80 14.57
C ASN A 148 7.61 17.96 13.96
N TRP A 149 7.70 18.05 12.63
CA TRP A 149 8.43 19.12 11.93
C TRP A 149 7.53 20.34 11.67
N THR A 150 7.03 20.96 12.74
CA THR A 150 6.07 22.09 12.67
C THR A 150 6.59 23.32 11.92
N PHE A 151 7.91 23.39 11.67
CA PHE A 151 8.58 24.49 10.97
C PHE A 151 9.05 24.11 9.56
N ALA A 152 8.89 22.85 9.13
CA ALA A 152 9.19 22.41 7.78
C ALA A 152 7.93 22.50 6.91
N GLY A 153 7.90 23.42 5.94
CA GLY A 153 6.67 23.72 5.22
C GLY A 153 6.82 24.26 3.80
N SER A 154 8.00 24.20 3.19
CA SER A 154 8.17 24.59 1.78
C SER A 154 8.10 23.39 0.85
N ASP A 155 7.54 23.59 -0.34
CA ASP A 155 7.51 22.57 -1.41
C ASP A 155 8.92 22.07 -1.75
N GLU A 156 9.89 22.98 -1.76
CA GLU A 156 11.30 22.66 -2.00
C GLU A 156 11.88 21.78 -0.88
N GLY A 157 11.55 22.06 0.38
CA GLY A 157 11.89 21.19 1.50
C GLY A 157 11.27 19.81 1.35
N GLY A 158 10.01 19.73 0.90
CA GLY A 158 9.33 18.47 0.59
C GLY A 158 10.03 17.65 -0.49
N ARG A 159 10.48 18.30 -1.58
CA ARG A 159 11.25 17.65 -2.65
C ARG A 159 12.60 17.11 -2.18
N ARG A 160 13.31 17.86 -1.34
CA ARG A 160 14.60 17.40 -0.78
C ARG A 160 14.40 16.23 0.19
N ALA A 161 13.38 16.31 1.05
CA ALA A 161 13.04 15.23 1.96
C ALA A 161 12.66 13.95 1.19
N SER A 162 11.86 14.05 0.12
CA SER A 162 11.49 12.88 -0.68
C SER A 162 12.68 12.23 -1.37
N ALA A 163 13.64 13.01 -1.87
CA ALA A 163 14.89 12.48 -2.43
C ALA A 163 15.68 11.69 -1.37
N ILE A 164 15.87 12.26 -0.17
CA ILE A 164 16.59 11.61 0.93
C ILE A 164 15.87 10.33 1.39
N TYR A 165 14.54 10.36 1.58
CA TYR A 165 13.79 9.16 1.94
C TYR A 165 13.89 8.06 0.88
N THR A 166 13.91 8.45 -0.40
CA THR A 166 14.07 7.49 -1.50
C THR A 166 15.43 6.79 -1.41
N LEU A 167 16.50 7.54 -1.17
CA LEU A 167 17.85 6.96 -1.01
C LEU A 167 17.92 6.02 0.21
N ILE A 168 17.43 6.47 1.36
CA ILE A 168 17.40 5.65 2.60
C ILE A 168 16.57 4.38 2.41
N ALA A 169 15.36 4.50 1.83
CA ALA A 169 14.50 3.35 1.57
C ALA A 169 15.15 2.38 0.58
N THR A 170 15.83 2.88 -0.45
CA THR A 170 16.56 2.05 -1.41
C THR A 170 17.67 1.26 -0.73
N ALA A 171 18.45 1.87 0.17
CA ALA A 171 19.47 1.15 0.94
C ALA A 171 18.86 0.03 1.80
N LYS A 172 17.77 0.34 2.54
CA LYS A 172 17.05 -0.66 3.34
C LYS A 172 16.51 -1.83 2.50
N LEU A 173 15.98 -1.55 1.31
CA LEU A 173 15.46 -2.58 0.40
C LEU A 173 16.57 -3.47 -0.19
N ASN A 174 17.83 -3.06 -0.10
CA ASN A 174 18.99 -3.85 -0.49
C ASN A 174 19.72 -4.43 0.74
N ASP A 175 19.07 -4.47 1.91
CA ASP A 175 19.62 -4.97 3.17
C ASP A 175 20.93 -4.28 3.60
N ILE A 176 21.07 -2.99 3.26
CA ILE A 176 22.23 -2.17 3.58
C ILE A 176 21.88 -1.16 4.66
N ASP A 177 22.78 -0.98 5.64
CA ASP A 177 22.68 0.10 6.61
C ASP A 177 22.75 1.47 5.90
N PRO A 178 21.66 2.26 5.90
CA PRO A 178 21.65 3.54 5.20
C PRO A 178 22.68 4.52 5.74
N GLN A 179 23.02 4.46 7.03
CA GLN A 179 24.00 5.35 7.62
C GLN A 179 25.41 5.04 7.09
N ALA A 180 25.83 3.78 7.16
CA ALA A 180 27.12 3.34 6.64
C ALA A 180 27.27 3.66 5.14
N TRP A 181 26.25 3.37 4.34
CA TRP A 181 26.26 3.65 2.91
C TRP A 181 26.32 5.15 2.60
N LEU A 182 25.48 5.98 3.24
CA LEU A 182 25.50 7.42 3.01
C LEU A 182 26.82 8.07 3.45
N ALA A 183 27.38 7.65 4.59
CA ALA A 183 28.66 8.18 5.07
C ALA A 183 29.78 7.93 4.07
N ASP A 184 29.88 6.69 3.57
CA ASP A 184 30.88 6.30 2.59
C ASP A 184 30.65 6.97 1.22
N VAL A 185 29.42 6.98 0.71
CA VAL A 185 29.09 7.63 -0.57
C VAL A 185 29.38 9.12 -0.52
N LEU A 186 28.95 9.83 0.54
CA LEU A 186 29.19 11.27 0.66
C LEU A 186 30.68 11.60 0.80
N ALA A 187 31.48 10.73 1.42
CA ALA A 187 32.93 10.90 1.49
C ALA A 187 33.62 10.69 0.14
N ARG A 188 33.14 9.74 -0.68
CA ARG A 188 33.70 9.44 -2.01
C ARG A 188 33.21 10.37 -3.12
N LEU A 189 32.02 10.96 -2.96
CA LEU A 189 31.32 11.71 -4.01
C LEU A 189 32.14 12.86 -4.64
N PRO A 190 32.93 13.66 -3.89
CA PRO A 190 33.70 14.76 -4.49
C PRO A 190 34.73 14.32 -5.54
N ASP A 191 35.34 13.14 -5.33
CA ASP A 191 36.40 12.60 -6.18
C ASP A 191 35.90 11.50 -7.15
N HIS A 192 34.62 11.10 -7.03
CA HIS A 192 34.05 10.03 -7.85
C HIS A 192 33.61 10.55 -9.24
N PRO A 193 34.01 9.91 -10.35
CA PRO A 193 33.59 10.35 -11.67
C PRO A 193 32.07 10.32 -11.84
N ALA A 194 31.46 11.44 -12.24
CA ALA A 194 30.02 11.55 -12.42
C ALA A 194 29.42 10.52 -13.40
N LYS A 195 30.21 10.08 -14.40
CA LYS A 195 29.82 9.03 -15.36
C LYS A 195 29.71 7.63 -14.75
N ARG A 196 30.19 7.43 -13.51
CA ARG A 196 30.23 6.15 -12.81
C ARG A 196 29.43 6.18 -11.51
N ILE A 197 28.44 7.08 -11.41
CA ILE A 197 27.61 7.23 -10.20
C ILE A 197 26.85 5.94 -9.84
N ASP A 198 26.60 5.10 -10.84
CA ASP A 198 25.99 3.78 -10.68
C ASP A 198 26.81 2.87 -9.76
N GLU A 199 28.14 3.01 -9.72
CA GLU A 199 29.03 2.30 -8.79
C GLU A 199 28.75 2.64 -7.31
N LEU A 200 28.13 3.80 -7.04
CA LEU A 200 27.78 4.24 -5.68
C LEU A 200 26.38 3.79 -5.23
N MET A 201 25.59 3.19 -6.11
CA MET A 201 24.23 2.78 -5.79
C MET A 201 24.20 1.64 -4.76
N PRO A 202 23.15 1.52 -3.91
CA PRO A 202 23.13 0.52 -2.85
C PRO A 202 23.40 -0.91 -3.34
N TRP A 203 22.81 -1.34 -4.45
CA TRP A 203 23.01 -2.70 -4.99
C TRP A 203 24.42 -2.99 -5.52
N ASN A 204 25.24 -1.97 -5.73
CA ASN A 204 26.65 -2.10 -6.13
C ASN A 204 27.61 -1.85 -4.96
N TRP A 205 27.09 -1.37 -3.83
CA TRP A 205 27.89 -1.02 -2.67
C TRP A 205 28.32 -2.28 -1.91
N ARG A 206 29.58 -2.29 -1.48
CA ARG A 206 30.11 -3.29 -0.55
C ARG A 206 30.67 -2.55 0.66
N PRO A 207 30.45 -3.07 1.89
CA PRO A 207 31.11 -2.52 3.05
C PRO A 207 32.62 -2.59 2.81
N GLN A 208 33.27 -1.44 2.69
CA GLN A 208 34.71 -1.42 2.90
C GLN A 208 34.91 -1.72 4.38
N ASN A 209 35.83 -2.63 4.71
CA ASN A 209 36.26 -2.78 6.10
C ASN A 209 36.81 -1.41 6.53
N VAL A 210 35.99 -0.62 7.21
CA VAL A 210 36.45 0.57 7.89
C VAL A 210 37.28 0.02 9.03
N ALA A 211 38.58 -0.11 8.81
CA ALA A 211 39.52 -0.27 9.90
C ALA A 211 39.27 0.93 10.81
N HIS A 212 38.69 0.69 11.98
CA HIS A 212 38.55 1.69 13.01
C HIS A 212 39.95 2.26 13.27
N ALA A 213 40.18 3.50 12.85
CA ALA A 213 41.32 4.25 13.32
C ALA A 213 41.12 4.42 14.83
N ALA A 214 42.04 3.84 15.59
CA ALA A 214 42.12 3.90 17.05
C ALA A 214 42.35 5.33 17.54
#